data_AF-A0A1B6AU56-F1
#
_entry.id   AF-A0A1B6AU56-F1
#
_cell.length_a   1.000
_cell.length_b   1.000
_cell.length_c   1.000
_cell.angle_alpha   90.00
_cell.angle_beta   90.00
_cell.angle_gamma   90.00
#
_symmetry.space_group_name_H-M   'P 1'
#
loop_
_entity.id
_entity.type
_entity.pdbx_description
1 polymer ?
#
loop_
_entity_poly.entity_id
_entity_poly.type
_entity_poly.pdbx_seq_one_letter_code
_entity_poly.pdbx_strand_id
1 'polypeptide(L)' 'MVGCNVCPMASPVTPDEANEAIRAFMIASVRRGRPLWPEEQDEYEQLLDAWAAAVRTRQAAT' A
#
# COMPACT_ATOMS: atom_id res chain seq x y z
N MET A 1 20.93 9.43 -20.78
CA MET A 1 21.29 9.53 -19.35
C MET A 1 20.26 8.72 -18.59
N VAL A 2 20.69 7.57 -18.05
CA VAL A 2 19.88 6.75 -17.14
C VAL A 2 19.84 7.47 -15.80
N GLY A 3 18.65 7.75 -15.31
CA GLY A 3 18.41 8.24 -13.97
C GLY A 3 17.17 7.54 -13.43
N CYS A 4 17.31 6.28 -13.02
CA CYS A 4 16.34 5.62 -12.17
C CYS A 4 16.32 6.36 -10.83
N ASN A 5 15.44 7.36 -10.70
CA ASN A 5 15.25 8.08 -9.44
C ASN A 5 14.36 7.24 -8.51
N VAL A 6 14.90 6.12 -8.04
CA VAL A 6 14.32 5.37 -6.91
C VAL A 6 14.73 6.06 -5.62
N CYS A 7 14.07 7.18 -5.37
CA CYS A 7 13.74 7.57 -4.01
C CYS A 7 12.25 7.88 -4.06
N PRO A 8 11.35 6.96 -3.66
CA PRO A 8 10.05 7.43 -3.25
C PRO A 8 10.33 8.24 -1.99
N MET A 9 10.53 9.56 -2.16
CA MET A 9 10.06 10.49 -1.15
C MET A 9 8.69 9.97 -0.76
N ALA A 10 8.56 9.57 0.50
CA ALA A 10 7.31 9.21 1.12
C ALA A 10 6.39 10.42 1.00
N SER A 11 5.79 10.59 -0.18
CA SER A 11 4.63 11.43 -0.35
C SER A 11 3.64 10.91 0.70
N PRO A 12 3.07 11.79 1.54
CA PRO A 12 2.16 11.34 2.58
C PRO A 12 1.02 10.60 1.88
N VAL A 13 1.06 9.28 1.92
CA VAL A 13 0.02 8.46 1.31
C VAL A 13 -1.19 8.74 2.15
N THR A 14 -2.16 9.45 1.58
CA THR A 14 -3.41 9.70 2.28
C THR A 14 -4.07 8.34 2.56
N PRO A 15 -4.93 8.23 3.59
CA PRO A 15 -5.65 6.99 3.85
C PRO A 15 -6.40 6.46 2.62
N ASP A 16 -6.87 7.38 1.76
CA ASP A 16 -7.57 7.06 0.53
C ASP A 16 -6.62 6.47 -0.54
N GLU A 17 -5.44 7.05 -0.75
CA GLU A 17 -4.43 6.50 -1.67
C GLU A 17 -3.90 5.12 -1.21
N ALA A 18 -3.68 4.94 0.09
CA ALA A 18 -3.24 3.66 0.63
C ALA A 18 -4.33 2.59 0.46
N ASN A 19 -5.60 2.97 0.65
CA ASN A 19 -6.75 2.09 0.43
C ASN A 19 -6.92 1.74 -1.06
N GLU A 20 -6.64 2.67 -1.98
CA GLU A 20 -6.65 2.39 -3.42
C GLU A 20 -5.57 1.37 -3.80
N ALA A 21 -4.35 1.50 -3.26
CA ALA A 21 -3.26 0.55 -3.47
C ALA A 21 -3.63 -0.86 -2.96
N ILE A 22 -4.24 -0.95 -1.77
CA ILE A 22 -4.76 -2.22 -1.22
C ILE A 22 -5.81 -2.83 -2.15
N ARG A 23 -6.75 -2.04 -2.67
CA ARG A 23 -7.78 -2.52 -3.61
C ARG A 23 -7.19 -3.01 -4.92
N ALA A 24 -6.23 -2.28 -5.49
CA ALA A 24 -5.55 -2.67 -6.71
C ALA A 24 -4.80 -4.00 -6.53
N PHE A 25 -4.09 -4.14 -5.41
CA PHE A 25 -3.41 -5.37 -5.02
C PHE A 25 -4.39 -6.54 -4.90
N MET A 26 -5.49 -6.35 -4.17
CA MET A 26 -6.51 -7.39 -4.02
C MET A 26 -7.17 -7.77 -5.35
N ILE A 27 -7.45 -6.83 -6.26
CA ILE A 27 -8.01 -7.14 -7.58
C ILE A 27 -7.02 -7.96 -8.42
N ALA A 28 -5.72 -7.63 -8.38
CA ALA A 28 -4.69 -8.39 -9.07
C ALA A 28 -4.59 -9.83 -8.54
N SER A 29 -4.72 -10.01 -7.23
CA SER A 29 -4.65 -11.31 -6.55
C SER A 29 -5.93 -12.15 -6.67
N VAL A 30 -7.11 -11.52 -6.53
CA VAL A 30 -8.44 -12.18 -6.67
C VAL A 30 -8.64 -12.76 -8.06
N ARG A 31 -8.06 -12.14 -9.10
CA ARG A 31 -8.06 -12.71 -10.47
C ARG A 31 -7.36 -14.07 -10.57
N ARG A 32 -6.57 -14.47 -9.58
CA ARG A 32 -5.88 -15.76 -9.56
C ARG A 32 -6.61 -16.84 -8.78
N GLY A 33 -7.73 -16.53 -8.11
CA GLY A 33 -8.56 -17.50 -7.38
C GLY A 33 -7.79 -18.34 -6.34
N ARG A 34 -6.60 -17.89 -5.94
CA ARG A 34 -5.66 -18.62 -5.09
C ARG A 34 -5.39 -17.84 -3.81
N PRO A 35 -4.99 -18.53 -2.73
CA PRO A 35 -4.45 -17.87 -1.54
C PRO A 35 -3.23 -17.01 -1.88
N LEU A 36 -3.05 -15.91 -1.15
CA LEU A 36 -1.83 -15.10 -1.22
C LEU A 36 -0.62 -15.95 -0.84
N TRP A 37 0.41 -15.91 -1.68
CA TRP A 37 1.72 -16.49 -1.35
C TRP A 37 2.36 -15.72 -0.21
N PRO A 38 3.32 -16.31 0.53
CA PRO A 38 3.99 -15.63 1.64
C PRO A 38 4.52 -14.25 1.28
N GLU A 39 5.11 -14.09 0.10
CA GLU A 39 5.65 -12.82 -0.38
C GLU A 39 4.55 -11.79 -0.68
N GLU A 40 3.40 -12.26 -1.17
CA GLU A 40 2.20 -11.43 -1.39
C GLU A 40 1.55 -11.04 -0.06
N GLN A 41 1.67 -11.87 0.98
CA GLN A 41 1.21 -11.53 2.33
C GLN A 41 2.08 -10.43 2.94
N ASP A 42 3.39 -10.52 2.82
CA ASP A 42 4.32 -9.49 3.29
C ASP A 42 4.06 -8.13 2.62
N GLU A 43 3.77 -8.12 1.31
CA GLU A 43 3.40 -6.90 0.58
C GLU A 43 2.04 -6.35 1.06
N TYR A 44 1.06 -7.22 1.27
CA TYR A 44 -0.25 -6.83 1.78
C TYR A 44 -0.18 -6.25 3.20
N GLU A 45 0.62 -6.84 4.08
CA GLU A 45 0.83 -6.36 5.45
C GLU A 45 1.52 -4.99 5.48
N GLN A 46 2.51 -4.76 4.60
CA GLN A 46 3.14 -3.45 4.46
C GLN A 46 2.15 -2.38 3.98
N LEU A 47 1.28 -2.72 3.03
CA LEU A 47 0.22 -1.82 2.58
C LEU A 47 -0.78 -1.50 3.71
N LEU A 48 -1.12 -2.48 4.55
CA LEU A 48 -1.97 -2.28 5.71
C LEU A 48 -1.32 -1.38 6.78
N ASP A 49 -0.03 -1.55 7.06
CA ASP A 49 0.66 -0.70 8.03
C ASP A 49 0.76 0.76 7.55
N ALA A 50 1.03 0.96 6.26
CA ALA A 50 1.02 2.28 5.63
C ALA A 50 -0.36 2.96 5.73
N TRP A 51 -1.43 2.21 5.47
CA TRP A 51 -2.80 2.70 5.64
C TRP A 51 -3.11 3.04 7.11
N ALA A 52 -2.75 2.17 8.05
CA ALA A 52 -2.96 2.39 9.48
C ALA A 52 -2.19 3.62 10.00
N ALA A 53 -0.95 3.82 9.54
CA ALA A 53 -0.17 5.01 9.86
C ALA A 53 -0.82 6.29 9.32
N ALA A 54 -1.31 6.26 8.07
CA ALA A 54 -2.02 7.38 7.47
C ALA A 54 -3.33 7.71 8.21
N VAL A 55 -4.12 6.70 8.59
CA VAL A 55 -5.37 6.87 9.35
C VAL A 55 -5.10 7.49 10.72
N ARG A 56 -4.09 6.99 11.46
CA ARG A 56 -3.69 7.55 12.75
C ARG A 56 -3.29 9.02 12.63
N THR A 57 -2.55 9.37 11.58
CA THR A 57 -2.13 10.75 11.32
C THR A 57 -3.33 11.67 11.02
N ARG A 58 -4.29 11.20 10.21
CA ARG A 58 -5.53 11.94 9.91
C ARG A 58 -6.39 12.18 11.16
N GLN A 59 -6.49 11.18 12.04
CA GLN A 59 -7.24 11.31 13.30
C GLN A 59 -6.57 12.28 14.27
N ALA A 60 -5.25 12.27 14.37
CA ALA A 60 -4.50 13.20 15.23
C ALA A 60 -4.57 14.66 14.75
N ALA A 61 -4.92 14.89 13.49
CA ALA A 61 -5.08 16.22 12.89
C ALA A 61 -6.52 16.77 12.94
N THR A 62 -7.46 16.02 13.53
CA THR A 62 -8.88 16.42 13.73
C THR A 62 -9.12 16.78 15.19
#